data_AF-A0A7C1WFC5-F1
#
_entry.id   AF-A0A7C1WFC5-F1
#
_cell.length_a   1.000
_cell.length_b   1.000
_cell.length_c   1.000
_cell.angle_alpha   90.00
_cell.angle_beta   90.00
_cell.angle_gamma   90.00
#
_symmetry.space_group_name_H-M   'P 1'
#
loop_
_entity.id
_entity.type
_entity.pdbx_description
1 polymer ?
#
loop_
_entity_poly.entity_id
_entity_poly.type
_entity_poly.pdbx_seq_one_letter_code
_entity_poly.pdbx_strand_id
1 'polypeptide(L)'
;MHLVILLLLLLALLFGPQLWARSVLSRHSKPQDHFPGNGEAFARHLLNRAGLEKVAVEQTTLGDHYDPADRCVRLSEANFTGKSLTAVAVAAH
;
A
#
# COMPACT_ATOMS: atom_id res chain seq x y z
N MET A 1 -33.80 -1.74 -21.34
CA MET A 1 -33.78 -1.80 -19.86
C MET A 1 -32.87 -2.93 -19.35
N HIS A 2 -33.08 -4.20 -19.72
CA HIS A 2 -32.24 -5.31 -19.25
C HIS A 2 -30.75 -5.20 -19.60
N LEU A 3 -30.40 -4.74 -20.81
CA LEU A 3 -29.00 -4.53 -21.22
C LEU A 3 -28.29 -3.46 -20.38
N VAL A 4 -29.00 -2.41 -19.97
CA VAL A 4 -28.44 -1.36 -19.10
C VAL A 4 -28.17 -1.91 -17.70
N ILE A 5 -29.07 -2.73 -17.17
CA ILE A 5 -28.89 -3.39 -15.87
C ILE A 5 -27.68 -4.34 -15.91
N LEU A 6 -27.57 -5.17 -16.97
CA LEU A 6 -26.42 -6.06 -17.16
C LEU A 6 -25.10 -5.29 -17.25
N LEU A 7 -25.08 -4.17 -17.98
CA LEU A 7 -23.89 -3.31 -18.09
C LEU A 7 -23.50 -2.74 -16.71
N LEU A 8 -24.46 -2.24 -15.93
CA LEU A 8 -24.19 -1.71 -14.59
C LEU A 8 -23.67 -2.79 -13.63
N LEU A 9 -24.21 -4.01 -13.70
CA LEU A 9 -23.72 -5.14 -12.91
C LEU A 9 -22.29 -5.52 -13.29
N LEU A 10 -21.96 -5.52 -14.58
CA LEU A 10 -20.60 -5.79 -15.05
C LEU A 10 -19.63 -4.71 -14.57
N LEU A 11 -20.00 -3.44 -14.67
CA LEU A 11 -19.19 -2.33 -14.15
C LEU A 11 -18.99 -2.43 -12.64
N ALA A 12 -20.05 -2.73 -11.88
CA ALA A 12 -19.96 -2.93 -10.44
C ALA A 12 -19.03 -4.09 -10.08
N LEU A 13 -19.04 -5.18 -10.84
CA LEU A 13 -18.16 -6.32 -10.61
C LEU A 13 -16.69 -6.00 -10.92
N LEU A 14 -16.44 -5.21 -11.97
CA LEU A 14 -15.08 -4.80 -12.38
C LEU A 14 -14.47 -3.77 -11.42
N PHE A 15 -15.24 -2.74 -11.04
CA PHE A 15 -14.71 -1.59 -10.27
C PHE A 15 -15.02 -1.66 -8.77
N GLY A 16 -16.06 -2.37 -8.37
CA GLY A 16 -16.51 -2.47 -6.97
C GLY A 16 -15.41 -2.94 -6.01
N PRO A 17 -14.69 -4.04 -6.30
CA PRO A 17 -13.61 -4.51 -5.43
C PRO A 17 -12.48 -3.49 -5.26
N GLN A 18 -12.10 -2.80 -6.35
CA GLN A 18 -11.05 -1.79 -6.31
C GLN A 18 -11.46 -0.58 -5.46
N LEU A 19 -12.71 -0.12 -5.60
CA LEU A 19 -13.25 0.97 -4.78
C LEU A 19 -13.34 0.57 -3.30
N TRP A 20 -13.74 -0.67 -3.02
CA TRP A 20 -13.82 -1.21 -1.67
C TRP A 20 -12.44 -1.28 -1.01
N ALA A 21 -11.44 -1.86 -1.70
CA ALA A 21 -10.08 -1.95 -1.20
C ALA A 21 -9.49 -0.56 -0.88
N ARG A 22 -9.67 0.42 -1.78
CA ARG A 22 -9.28 1.81 -1.54
C ARG A 22 -9.97 2.41 -0.31
N SER A 23 -11.26 2.13 -0.11
CA SER A 23 -11.99 2.59 1.07
C SER A 23 -11.44 1.98 2.35
N VAL A 24 -11.11 0.69 2.35
CA VAL A 24 -10.53 -0.01 3.51
C VAL A 24 -9.16 0.57 3.86
N LEU A 25 -8.26 0.71 2.89
CA LEU A 25 -6.93 1.30 3.11
C LEU A 25 -7.05 2.76 3.59
N SER A 26 -7.99 3.53 3.06
CA SER A 26 -8.24 4.90 3.53
C SER A 26 -8.78 4.96 4.96
N ARG A 27 -9.66 4.02 5.36
CA ARG A 27 -10.17 3.95 6.75
C ARG A 27 -9.06 3.63 7.74
N HIS A 28 -8.08 2.82 7.33
CA HIS A 28 -6.98 2.34 8.17
C HIS A 28 -5.68 3.14 8.03
N SER A 29 -5.67 4.24 7.26
CA SER A 29 -4.48 5.09 7.08
C SER A 29 -4.25 6.08 8.20
N LYS A 30 -5.23 6.28 9.10
CA LYS A 30 -5.09 7.17 10.26
C LYS A 30 -3.95 6.68 11.18
N PRO A 31 -3.01 7.56 11.57
CA PRO A 31 -1.97 7.22 12.53
C PRO A 31 -2.54 6.71 13.86
N GLN A 32 -1.89 5.73 14.47
CA GLN A 32 -2.25 5.19 15.79
C GLN A 32 -1.01 5.04 16.66
N ASP A 33 -1.09 5.42 17.93
CA ASP A 33 0.07 5.52 18.83
C ASP A 33 0.67 4.16 19.21
N HIS A 34 -0.05 3.06 19.01
CA HIS A 34 0.42 1.72 19.36
C HIS A 34 1.35 1.10 18.30
N PHE A 35 1.50 1.71 17.11
CA PHE A 35 2.45 1.21 16.12
C PHE A 35 3.89 1.57 16.52
N PRO A 36 4.80 0.58 16.65
CA PRO A 36 6.16 0.82 17.11
C PRO A 36 7.03 1.56 16.10
N GLY A 37 6.60 1.66 14.84
CA GLY A 37 7.32 2.31 13.75
C GLY A 37 6.40 2.78 12.63
N ASN A 38 6.97 3.48 11.65
CA ASN A 38 6.31 3.87 10.41
C ASN A 38 6.54 2.82 9.30
N GLY A 39 6.00 3.05 8.11
CA GLY A 39 6.16 2.13 6.98
C GLY A 39 7.61 1.97 6.53
N GLU A 40 8.44 3.03 6.53
CA GLU A 40 9.88 2.93 6.25
C GLU A 40 10.59 1.96 7.21
N ALA A 41 10.41 2.17 8.52
CA ALA A 41 11.05 1.34 9.54
C ALA A 41 10.58 -0.12 9.43
N PHE A 42 9.29 -0.33 9.13
CA PHE A 42 8.74 -1.66 8.93
C PHE A 42 9.29 -2.33 7.67
N ALA A 43 9.31 -1.66 6.51
CA ALA A 43 9.89 -2.18 5.28
C ALA A 43 11.36 -2.56 5.49
N ARG A 44 12.14 -1.68 6.12
CA ARG A 44 13.55 -1.94 6.43
C ARG A 44 13.70 -3.16 7.35
N HIS A 45 12.89 -3.25 8.40
CA HIS A 45 12.88 -4.38 9.32
C HIS A 45 12.58 -5.70 8.60
N LEU A 46 11.54 -5.74 7.76
CA LEU A 46 11.13 -6.92 7.02
C LEU A 46 12.20 -7.37 6.04
N LEU A 47 12.76 -6.44 5.26
CA LEU A 47 13.85 -6.73 4.33
C LEU A 47 15.10 -7.27 5.04
N ASN A 48 15.46 -6.72 6.20
CA ASN A 48 16.58 -7.26 6.99
C ASN A 48 16.30 -8.68 7.49
N ARG A 49 15.07 -8.95 7.93
CA ARG A 49 14.65 -10.29 8.36
C ARG A 49 14.66 -11.30 7.20
N ALA A 50 14.51 -10.81 5.97
CA ALA A 50 14.59 -11.61 4.75
C ALA A 50 16.01 -11.73 4.15
N GLY A 51 17.05 -11.15 4.77
CA GLY A 51 18.42 -11.14 4.23
C GLY A 51 18.59 -10.25 2.99
N LEU A 52 17.77 -9.19 2.89
CA LEU A 52 17.75 -8.22 1.78
C LEU A 52 18.24 -6.84 2.24
N GLU A 53 19.36 -6.79 2.96
CA GLU A 53 19.92 -5.55 3.52
C GLU A 53 20.30 -4.54 2.43
N LYS A 54 20.61 -5.02 1.22
CA LYS A 54 20.99 -4.19 0.06
C LYS A 54 19.81 -3.56 -0.68
N VAL A 55 18.59 -4.01 -0.43
CA VAL A 55 17.39 -3.40 -1.03
C VAL A 55 17.13 -2.08 -0.32
N ALA A 56 17.08 -0.98 -1.08
CA ALA A 56 16.83 0.35 -0.52
C ALA A 56 15.35 0.55 -0.16
N VAL A 57 15.07 1.52 0.70
CA VAL A 57 13.70 1.97 1.03
C VAL A 57 13.68 3.49 0.88
N GLU A 58 12.81 4.00 0.00
CA GLU A 58 12.80 5.42 -0.39
C GLU A 58 11.38 5.97 -0.49
N GLN A 59 11.26 7.30 -0.44
CA GLN A 59 10.00 7.98 -0.70
C GLN A 59 9.80 8.22 -2.20
N THR A 60 8.56 8.18 -2.69
CA THR A 60 8.21 8.48 -4.08
C THR A 60 6.89 9.26 -4.20
N THR A 61 6.70 9.91 -5.35
CA THR A 61 5.45 10.57 -5.74
C THR A 61 4.64 9.76 -6.76
N LEU A 62 5.17 8.64 -7.27
CA LEU A 62 4.55 7.82 -8.32
C LEU A 62 3.56 6.76 -7.79
N GLY A 63 3.43 6.67 -6.46
CA GLY A 63 2.69 5.61 -5.78
C GLY A 63 3.61 4.51 -5.24
N ASP A 64 3.11 3.73 -4.29
CA ASP A 64 3.90 2.68 -3.63
C ASP A 64 4.23 1.55 -4.61
N HIS A 65 5.50 1.18 -4.74
CA HIS A 65 5.97 0.10 -5.63
C HIS A 65 7.37 -0.39 -5.27
N TYR A 66 7.70 -1.60 -5.72
CA TYR A 66 9.08 -2.06 -5.80
C TYR A 66 9.67 -1.74 -7.17
N ASP A 67 10.87 -1.17 -7.20
CA ASP A 67 11.67 -1.00 -8.41
C ASP A 67 12.71 -2.13 -8.53
N PRO A 68 12.56 -3.02 -9.52
CA PRO A 68 13.50 -4.13 -9.74
C PRO A 68 14.83 -3.70 -10.38
N ALA A 69 14.87 -2.57 -11.10
CA ALA A 69 16.09 -2.06 -11.72
C ALA A 69 17.04 -1.51 -10.65
N ASP A 70 16.51 -0.69 -9.74
CA ASP A 70 17.29 -0.08 -8.64
C ASP A 70 17.29 -0.91 -7.36
N ARG A 71 16.49 -1.98 -7.32
CA ARG A 71 16.26 -2.83 -6.13
C ARG A 71 15.85 -1.99 -4.92
N CYS A 72 14.76 -1.24 -5.08
CA CYS A 72 14.29 -0.29 -4.08
C CYS A 72 12.80 -0.46 -3.80
N VAL A 73 12.40 -0.50 -2.53
CA VAL A 73 11.01 -0.35 -2.11
C VAL A 73 10.71 1.13 -2.01
N ARG A 74 9.82 1.64 -2.85
CA ARG A 74 9.42 3.04 -2.87
C ARG A 74 8.03 3.21 -2.30
N LEU A 75 7.90 4.05 -1.28
CA LEU A 75 6.62 4.33 -0.63
C LEU A 75 6.23 5.79 -0.86
N SER A 76 4.96 6.02 -1.08
CA SER A 76 4.34 7.34 -1.01
C SER A 76 4.58 7.96 0.36
N GLU A 77 4.62 9.30 0.45
CA GLU A 77 4.84 10.02 1.71
C GLU A 77 3.95 9.53 2.86
N ALA A 78 2.68 9.28 2.55
CA ALA A 78 1.66 8.83 3.50
C ALA A 78 1.98 7.45 4.10
N ASN A 79 2.56 6.54 3.32
CA ASN A 79 2.92 5.19 3.78
C ASN A 79 4.37 5.12 4.28
N PHE A 80 5.26 5.96 3.76
CA PHE A 80 6.66 6.04 4.20
C PHE A 80 6.73 6.52 5.66
N THR A 81 6.10 7.65 5.96
CA THR A 81 6.12 8.27 7.29
C THR A 81 4.95 7.84 8.20
N GLY A 82 3.90 7.26 7.61
CA GLY A 82 2.68 6.90 8.33
C GLY A 82 2.88 5.79 9.37
N LYS A 83 2.33 6.01 10.57
CA LYS A 83 2.24 5.02 11.66
C LYS A 83 0.84 4.41 11.71
N SER A 84 0.47 3.68 10.67
CA SER A 84 -0.89 3.14 10.51
C SER A 84 -0.87 1.72 9.98
N LEU A 85 -2.01 1.02 10.10
CA LEU A 85 -2.14 -0.33 9.57
C LEU A 85 -1.95 -0.34 8.05
N THR A 86 -2.46 0.68 7.35
CA THR A 86 -2.26 0.82 5.90
C THR A 86 -0.80 1.00 5.54
N ALA A 87 -0.05 1.84 6.27
CA ALA A 87 1.38 2.03 6.01
C ALA A 87 2.17 0.72 6.16
N VAL A 88 1.89 -0.05 7.22
CA VAL A 88 2.51 -1.37 7.45
C VAL A 88 2.11 -2.38 6.37
N ALA A 89 0.82 -2.46 6.05
CA ALA A 89 0.33 -3.41 5.05
C ALA A 89 0.88 -3.13 3.65
N VAL A 90 0.95 -1.86 3.25
CA VAL A 90 1.52 -1.46 1.95
C VAL A 90 3.03 -1.69 1.93
N ALA A 91 3.75 -1.37 3.00
CA ALA A 91 5.18 -1.64 3.09
C ALA A 91 5.54 -3.14 3.11
N ALA A 92 4.60 -4.01 3.50
CA ALA A 92 4.79 -5.46 3.52
C ALA A 92 4.53 -6.13 2.16
N HIS A 93 3.67 -5.53 1.33
CA HIS A 93 3.15 -6.10 0.09
C HIS A 93 4.15 -5.98 -1.06
#